data_AF-A0A383DRI5-F1
#
_entry.id   AF-A0A383DRI5-F1
#
_cell.length_a   1.000
_cell.length_b   1.000
_cell.length_c   1.000
_cell.angle_alpha   90.00
_cell.angle_beta   90.00
_cell.angle_gamma   90.00
#
_symmetry.space_group_name_H-M   'P 1'
#
loop_
_entity.id
_entity.type
_entity.pdbx_description
1 polymer ?
#
loop_
_entity_poly.entity_id
_entity_poly.type
_entity_poly.pdbx_seq_one_letter_code
_entity_poly.pdbx_strand_id
1 'polypeptide(L)'
;QLDVSDKIKDTIKEEFDNILRLINFNQYAHDIFRKWYVDGRLPYHVIIDEGKPQAGIKELRYIDPTKLRKVKEIEEKDDPKTGAKLIVKQEEYFIFQDTAMEKHNQGVKIHPDSIIYCTSGQLDPSRSRILSYLQKAIKPVNQLRMMEDSLVIYRISRAPERRIFYIDVGNLPKGKAEEYLKNIMAQYRNKLVYDASTGEIKDDKKHMSMLEDFFLPRREGGRVTEISTLPGGD
;
A
#
# COMPACT_ATOMS: atom_id res chain seq x y z
N GLN A 1 -6.16 6.08 48.31
CA GLN A 1 -5.66 4.69 48.31
C GLN A 1 -6.87 3.79 48.18
N LEU A 2 -6.81 2.73 47.37
CA LEU A 2 -7.91 1.77 47.24
C LEU A 2 -8.02 0.94 48.53
N ASP A 3 -9.17 0.97 49.20
CA ASP A 3 -9.51 0.19 50.40
C ASP A 3 -9.69 -1.29 50.05
N VAL A 4 -8.60 -1.97 49.71
CA VAL A 4 -8.59 -3.39 49.36
C VAL A 4 -7.48 -4.08 50.16
N SER A 5 -7.77 -5.30 50.61
CA SER A 5 -6.81 -6.17 51.32
C SER A 5 -5.53 -6.35 50.52
N ASP A 6 -4.37 -6.28 51.18
CA ASP A 6 -3.06 -6.38 50.53
C ASP A 6 -2.88 -7.73 49.81
N LYS A 7 -3.49 -8.81 50.32
CA LYS A 7 -3.48 -10.11 49.66
C LYS A 7 -4.09 -10.07 48.25
N ILE A 8 -5.17 -9.33 48.05
CA ILE A 8 -5.82 -9.19 46.74
C ILE A 8 -4.92 -8.39 45.79
N LYS A 9 -4.24 -7.36 46.30
CA LYS A 9 -3.29 -6.56 45.50
C LYS A 9 -2.13 -7.42 45.01
N ASP A 10 -1.63 -8.31 45.85
CA ASP A 10 -0.53 -9.21 45.49
C ASP A 10 -0.98 -10.24 44.44
N THR A 11 -2.18 -10.85 44.61
CA THR A 11 -2.74 -11.75 43.58
C THR A 11 -2.94 -11.04 42.23
N ILE A 12 -3.40 -9.78 42.22
CA ILE A 12 -3.54 -9.01 40.98
C ILE A 12 -2.19 -8.79 40.30
N LYS A 13 -1.13 -8.51 41.07
CA LYS A 13 0.22 -8.34 40.51
C LYS A 13 0.77 -9.65 39.94
N GLU A 14 0.58 -10.75 40.64
CA GLU A 14 1.00 -12.08 40.16
C GLU A 14 0.33 -12.45 38.83
N GLU A 15 -0.99 -12.23 38.71
CA GLU A 15 -1.71 -12.47 37.46
C GLU A 15 -1.32 -11.48 36.35
N PHE A 16 -1.03 -10.24 36.70
CA PHE A 16 -0.52 -9.26 35.74
C PHE A 16 0.84 -9.69 35.16
N ASP A 17 1.77 -10.12 36.02
CA ASP A 17 3.07 -10.65 35.58
C ASP A 17 2.92 -11.94 34.76
N ASN A 18 1.93 -12.77 35.09
CA ASN A 18 1.60 -13.96 34.30
C ASN A 18 1.14 -13.59 32.88
N ILE A 19 0.25 -12.60 32.74
CA ILE A 19 -0.19 -12.10 31.43
C ILE A 19 0.99 -11.53 30.62
N LEU A 20 1.87 -10.76 31.27
CA LEU A 20 3.06 -10.21 30.60
C LEU A 20 4.00 -11.32 30.09
N ARG A 21 4.10 -12.44 30.82
CA ARG A 21 4.84 -13.63 30.37
C ARG A 21 4.17 -14.32 29.19
N LEU A 22 2.84 -14.46 29.20
CA LEU A 22 2.10 -15.11 28.10
C LEU A 22 2.32 -14.44 26.74
N ILE A 23 2.43 -13.11 26.72
CA ILE A 23 2.70 -12.34 25.49
C ILE A 23 4.18 -12.03 25.28
N ASN A 24 5.07 -12.54 26.13
CA ASN A 24 6.50 -12.21 26.15
C ASN A 24 6.76 -10.70 26.05
N PHE A 25 6.04 -9.91 26.86
CA PHE A 25 6.01 -8.46 26.76
C PHE A 25 7.41 -7.84 26.88
N ASN A 26 8.25 -8.34 27.78
CA ASN A 26 9.59 -7.78 28.00
C ASN A 26 10.49 -7.82 26.76
N GLN A 27 10.26 -8.76 25.83
CA GLN A 27 11.03 -8.87 24.59
C GLN A 27 10.31 -8.19 23.41
N TYR A 28 8.99 -8.35 23.33
CA TYR A 28 8.20 -7.94 22.16
C TYR A 28 7.33 -6.70 22.38
N ALA A 29 7.44 -6.00 23.51
CA ALA A 29 6.61 -4.81 23.82
C ALA A 29 6.62 -3.77 22.69
N HIS A 30 7.81 -3.47 22.15
CA HIS A 30 7.95 -2.52 21.05
C HIS A 30 7.20 -2.97 19.80
N ASP A 31 7.25 -4.26 19.46
CA ASP A 31 6.56 -4.81 18.30
C ASP A 31 5.04 -4.88 18.50
N ILE A 32 4.59 -5.26 19.70
CA ILE A 32 3.17 -5.29 20.06
C ILE A 32 2.58 -3.87 19.96
N PHE A 33 3.28 -2.89 20.53
CA PHE A 33 2.85 -1.49 20.46
C PHE A 33 2.89 -0.95 19.03
N ARG A 34 3.96 -1.26 18.26
CA ARG A 34 4.07 -0.90 16.85
C ARG A 34 2.90 -1.44 16.04
N LYS A 35 2.55 -2.72 16.22
CA LYS A 35 1.38 -3.34 15.55
C LYS A 35 0.09 -2.61 15.88
N TRP A 36 -0.18 -2.36 17.17
CA TRP A 36 -1.36 -1.59 17.59
C TRP A 36 -1.39 -0.18 16.95
N TYR A 37 -0.26 0.50 16.91
CA TYR A 37 -0.17 1.86 16.37
C TYR A 37 -0.34 1.89 14.83
N VAL A 38 0.26 0.93 14.13
CA VAL A 38 0.23 0.81 12.67
C VAL A 38 -1.12 0.28 12.17
N ASP A 39 -1.66 -0.76 12.80
CA ASP A 39 -2.90 -1.41 12.37
C ASP A 39 -4.14 -0.72 12.96
N GLY A 40 -3.96 0.05 14.05
CA GLY A 40 -5.03 0.73 14.79
C GLY A 40 -5.90 -0.20 15.64
N ARG A 41 -5.64 -1.51 15.62
CA ARG A 41 -6.40 -2.55 16.32
C ARG A 41 -5.44 -3.63 16.77
N LEU A 42 -5.70 -4.21 17.94
CA LEU A 42 -4.88 -5.29 18.50
C LEU A 42 -5.80 -6.35 19.14
N PRO A 43 -6.24 -7.34 18.36
CA PRO A 43 -7.03 -8.46 18.85
C PRO A 43 -6.16 -9.63 19.32
N TYR A 44 -6.45 -10.15 20.51
CA TYR A 44 -5.94 -11.42 21.00
C TYR A 44 -7.09 -12.37 21.33
N HIS A 45 -6.99 -13.61 20.86
CA HIS A 45 -7.89 -14.67 21.28
C HIS A 45 -7.42 -15.25 22.61
N VAL A 46 -8.35 -15.33 23.57
CA VAL A 46 -8.10 -15.91 24.88
C VAL A 46 -8.37 -17.41 24.80
N ILE A 47 -7.32 -18.21 24.96
CA ILE A 47 -7.43 -19.66 24.96
C ILE A 47 -7.53 -20.15 26.40
N ILE A 48 -8.64 -20.83 26.70
CA ILE A 48 -8.91 -21.48 28.00
C ILE A 48 -9.08 -22.99 27.81
N ASP A 49 -8.88 -23.74 28.89
CA ASP A 49 -9.23 -25.16 28.93
C ASP A 49 -10.67 -25.33 29.38
N GLU A 50 -11.56 -25.75 28.48
CA GLU A 50 -12.97 -25.99 28.78
C GLU A 50 -13.16 -27.08 29.85
N GLY A 51 -12.25 -28.06 29.93
CA GLY A 51 -12.31 -29.13 30.92
C GLY A 51 -11.83 -28.71 32.32
N LYS A 52 -11.03 -27.64 32.42
CA LYS A 52 -10.51 -27.11 33.68
C LYS A 52 -10.43 -25.58 33.66
N PRO A 53 -11.57 -24.87 33.78
CA PRO A 53 -11.60 -23.40 33.74
C PRO A 53 -10.78 -22.73 34.85
N GLN A 54 -10.60 -23.42 35.99
CA GLN A 54 -9.81 -22.92 37.12
C GLN A 54 -8.31 -22.82 36.83
N ALA A 55 -7.81 -23.51 35.80
CA ALA A 55 -6.42 -23.38 35.37
C ALA A 55 -6.11 -22.01 34.72
N GLY A 56 -7.14 -21.21 34.44
CA GLY A 56 -7.00 -19.86 33.90
C GLY A 56 -6.68 -19.82 32.41
N ILE A 57 -6.07 -18.72 31.99
CA ILE A 57 -5.72 -18.45 30.60
C ILE A 57 -4.44 -19.21 30.24
N LYS A 58 -4.51 -20.06 29.21
CA LYS A 58 -3.35 -20.83 28.74
C LYS A 58 -2.48 -20.04 27.76
N GLU A 59 -3.11 -19.36 26.82
CA GLU A 59 -2.42 -18.66 25.73
C GLU A 59 -3.25 -17.45 25.30
N LEU A 60 -2.54 -16.34 25.01
CA LEU A 60 -3.10 -15.20 24.31
C LEU A 60 -2.59 -15.22 22.87
N ARG A 61 -3.42 -15.68 21.95
CA ARG A 61 -3.04 -15.82 20.54
C ARG A 61 -3.38 -14.55 19.77
N TYR A 62 -2.37 -13.92 19.18
CA TYR A 62 -2.57 -12.79 18.29
C TYR A 62 -3.38 -13.21 17.06
N ILE A 63 -4.41 -12.44 16.73
CA ILE A 63 -5.16 -12.57 15.48
C ILE A 63 -4.79 -11.40 14.57
N ASP A 64 -4.65 -11.67 13.28
CA ASP A 64 -4.52 -10.60 12.28
C ASP A 64 -5.80 -9.73 12.26
N PRO A 65 -5.71 -8.41 12.50
CA PRO A 65 -6.87 -7.51 12.50
C PRO A 65 -7.67 -7.51 11.21
N THR A 66 -7.07 -7.89 10.07
CA THR A 66 -7.76 -7.96 8.78
C THR A 66 -8.73 -9.14 8.69
N LYS A 67 -8.46 -10.22 9.43
CA LYS A 67 -9.24 -11.46 9.46
C LYS A 67 -10.38 -11.44 10.47
N LEU A 68 -10.46 -10.38 11.29
CA LEU A 68 -11.40 -10.27 12.39
C LEU A 68 -12.31 -9.07 12.22
N ARG A 69 -13.63 -9.30 12.24
CA ARG A 69 -14.64 -8.23 12.13
C ARG A 69 -15.56 -8.26 13.35
N LYS A 70 -15.75 -7.12 14.01
CA LYS A 70 -16.77 -6.96 15.05
C LYS A 70 -18.10 -6.65 14.36
N VAL A 71 -19.12 -7.45 14.65
CA VAL A 71 -20.47 -7.29 14.12
C VAL A 71 -21.43 -7.05 15.28
N LYS A 72 -22.34 -6.09 15.06
CA LYS A 72 -23.45 -5.81 15.96
C LYS A 72 -24.73 -6.07 15.19
N GLU A 73 -25.46 -7.08 15.63
CA GLU A 73 -26.74 -7.48 15.04
C GLU A 73 -27.86 -6.92 15.91
N ILE A 74 -28.76 -6.18 15.27
CA ILE A 74 -29.88 -5.50 15.92
C ILE A 74 -31.15 -6.06 15.32
N GLU A 75 -31.93 -6.79 16.12
CA GLU A 75 -33.27 -7.20 15.74
C GLU A 75 -34.24 -6.09 16.12
N GLU A 76 -34.78 -5.41 15.11
CA GLU A 76 -35.83 -4.41 15.27
C GLU A 76 -37.20 -5.05 15.05
N LYS A 77 -38.17 -4.74 15.92
CA LYS A 77 -39.60 -4.99 15.67
C LYS A 77 -40.33 -3.67 15.66
N ASP A 78 -41.26 -3.52 14.72
CA ASP A 78 -42.11 -2.33 14.67
C ASP A 78 -43.23 -2.46 15.72
N ASP A 79 -43.43 -1.41 16.51
CA ASP A 79 -44.54 -1.31 17.46
C ASP A 79 -45.86 -1.13 16.70
N PRO A 80 -46.85 -2.04 16.84
CA PRO A 80 -48.13 -1.97 16.12
C PRO A 80 -48.94 -0.70 16.40
N LYS A 81 -48.69 0.02 17.51
CA LYS A 81 -49.49 1.19 17.91
C LYS A 81 -48.86 2.53 17.56
N THR A 82 -47.53 2.61 17.53
CA THR A 82 -46.79 3.87 17.39
C THR A 82 -45.97 3.94 16.11
N GLY A 83 -45.77 2.82 15.39
CA GLY A 83 -44.90 2.75 14.22
C GLY A 83 -43.42 3.00 14.54
N ALA A 84 -43.05 3.02 15.82
CA ALA A 84 -41.68 3.18 16.26
C ALA A 84 -40.94 1.84 16.17
N LYS A 85 -39.70 1.88 15.68
CA LYS A 85 -38.80 0.74 15.65
C LYS A 85 -38.28 0.46 17.06
N LEU A 86 -38.73 -0.64 17.65
CA LEU A 86 -38.25 -1.13 18.94
C LEU A 86 -37.10 -2.11 18.71
N ILE A 87 -35.97 -1.87 19.36
CA ILE A 87 -34.85 -2.80 19.40
C ILE A 87 -35.20 -3.93 20.38
N VAL A 88 -35.39 -5.14 19.88
CA VAL A 88 -35.81 -6.30 20.68
C VAL A 88 -34.62 -7.11 21.15
N LYS A 89 -33.58 -7.20 20.32
CA LYS A 89 -32.37 -7.96 20.65
C LYS A 89 -31.16 -7.29 20.03
N GLN A 90 -30.11 -7.17 20.83
CA GLN A 90 -28.81 -6.70 20.37
C GLN A 90 -27.78 -7.77 20.72
N GLU A 91 -27.19 -8.41 19.70
CA GLU A 91 -26.06 -9.32 19.87
C GLU A 91 -24.79 -8.69 19.28
N GLU A 92 -23.71 -8.72 20.07
CA GLU A 92 -22.38 -8.34 19.60
C GLU A 92 -21.50 -9.59 19.55
N TYR A 93 -20.81 -9.79 18.43
CA TYR A 93 -19.90 -10.91 18.24
C TYR A 93 -18.78 -10.54 17.28
N PHE A 94 -17.72 -11.34 17.31
CA PHE A 94 -16.68 -11.27 16.30
C PHE A 94 -16.88 -12.37 15.26
N ILE A 95 -16.57 -12.06 14.01
CA ILE A 95 -16.48 -13.03 12.94
C ILE A 95 -15.01 -13.13 12.54
N PHE A 96 -14.45 -14.33 12.67
CA PHE A 96 -13.15 -14.66 12.12
C PHE A 96 -13.31 -15.30 10.73
N GLN A 97 -12.61 -14.75 9.74
CA GLN A 97 -12.57 -15.26 8.38
C GLN A 97 -11.14 -15.22 7.87
N ASP A 98 -10.60 -16.39 7.54
CA ASP A 98 -9.33 -16.49 6.82
C ASP A 98 -9.54 -16.27 5.32
N THR A 99 -8.47 -15.96 4.57
CA THR A 99 -8.55 -15.70 3.12
C THR A 99 -9.13 -16.88 2.33
N ALA A 100 -8.95 -18.10 2.82
CA ALA A 100 -9.58 -19.29 2.24
C ALA A 100 -11.07 -19.40 2.60
N MET A 101 -11.44 -19.06 3.84
CA MET A 101 -12.83 -19.11 4.31
C MET A 101 -13.69 -18.01 3.67
N GLU A 102 -13.11 -16.84 3.40
CA GLU A 102 -13.76 -15.74 2.70
C GLU A 102 -14.21 -16.17 1.29
N LYS A 103 -13.37 -16.92 0.57
CA LYS A 103 -13.71 -17.47 -0.76
C LYS A 103 -14.90 -18.43 -0.73
N HIS A 104 -15.10 -19.15 0.37
CA HIS A 104 -16.21 -20.08 0.56
C HIS A 104 -17.37 -19.48 1.36
N ASN A 105 -17.33 -18.17 1.64
CA ASN A 105 -18.29 -17.45 2.47
C ASN A 105 -18.56 -18.11 3.84
N GLN A 106 -17.53 -18.74 4.40
CA GLN A 106 -17.56 -19.34 5.73
C GLN A 106 -16.96 -18.35 6.75
N GLY A 107 -17.40 -18.45 8.00
CA GLY A 107 -16.87 -17.64 9.09
C GLY A 107 -17.20 -18.24 10.44
N VAL A 108 -16.27 -18.08 11.39
CA VAL A 108 -16.46 -18.57 12.76
C VAL A 108 -16.96 -17.42 13.62
N LYS A 109 -18.14 -17.60 14.24
CA LYS A 109 -18.68 -16.67 15.24
C LYS A 109 -17.94 -16.89 16.56
N ILE A 110 -17.33 -15.83 17.09
CA ILE A 110 -16.59 -15.84 18.35
C ILE A 110 -17.28 -14.87 19.32
N HIS A 111 -17.47 -15.32 20.55
CA HIS A 111 -18.06 -14.50 21.61
C HIS A 111 -17.14 -13.31 21.95
N PRO A 112 -17.67 -12.11 22.22
CA PRO A 112 -16.86 -10.92 22.53
C PRO A 112 -15.88 -11.14 23.69
N ASP A 113 -16.28 -11.90 24.71
CA ASP A 113 -15.44 -12.16 25.89
C ASP A 113 -14.23 -13.05 25.59
N SER A 114 -14.25 -13.81 24.50
CA SER A 114 -13.13 -14.65 24.08
C SER A 114 -12.04 -13.86 23.34
N ILE A 115 -12.23 -12.55 23.13
CA ILE A 115 -11.30 -11.70 22.41
C ILE A 115 -10.97 -10.45 23.23
N ILE A 116 -9.70 -10.29 23.57
CA ILE A 116 -9.18 -9.02 24.06
C ILE A 116 -9.03 -8.10 22.84
N TYR A 117 -9.74 -6.98 22.85
CA TYR A 117 -9.81 -6.07 21.70
C TYR A 117 -9.42 -4.65 22.10
N CYS A 118 -8.21 -4.23 21.70
CA CYS A 118 -7.78 -2.84 21.86
C CYS A 118 -7.85 -2.10 20.52
N THR A 119 -8.32 -0.85 20.54
CA THR A 119 -8.48 -0.02 19.33
C THR A 119 -7.83 1.34 19.53
N SER A 120 -7.50 2.02 18.43
CA SER A 120 -6.97 3.38 18.40
C SER A 120 -7.98 4.46 18.84
N GLY A 121 -9.27 4.11 18.87
CA GLY A 121 -10.37 5.06 19.08
C GLY A 121 -10.61 6.02 17.90
N GLN A 122 -9.82 5.95 16.82
CA GLN A 122 -10.03 6.75 15.62
C GLN A 122 -11.08 6.07 14.75
N LEU A 123 -12.13 6.79 14.40
CA LEU A 123 -13.20 6.30 13.54
C LEU A 123 -13.28 7.11 12.25
N ASP A 124 -13.73 6.44 11.20
CA ASP A 124 -14.14 7.09 9.95
C ASP A 124 -15.34 8.04 10.20
N PRO A 125 -15.64 9.04 9.33
CA PRO A 125 -16.79 9.92 9.51
C PRO A 125 -18.13 9.16 9.60
N SER A 126 -18.22 8.01 8.94
CA SER A 126 -19.38 7.10 9.02
C SER A 126 -19.47 6.33 10.34
N ARG A 127 -18.47 6.41 11.22
CA ARG A 127 -18.31 5.65 12.48
C ARG A 127 -18.40 4.12 12.32
N SER A 128 -18.28 3.62 11.10
CA SER A 128 -18.41 2.19 10.78
C SER A 128 -17.08 1.44 10.88
N ARG A 129 -15.95 2.14 10.69
CA ARG A 129 -14.61 1.55 10.62
C ARG A 129 -13.68 2.24 11.59
N ILE A 130 -12.91 1.42 12.31
CA ILE A 130 -11.78 1.87 13.12
C ILE A 130 -10.57 2.10 12.21
N LEU A 131 -9.96 3.27 12.33
CA LEU A 131 -8.83 3.71 11.55
C LEU A 131 -7.54 3.60 12.35
N SER A 132 -6.42 3.41 11.66
CA SER A 132 -5.09 3.54 12.26
C SER A 132 -4.71 5.01 12.45
N TYR A 133 -3.78 5.28 13.37
CA TYR A 133 -3.14 6.59 13.48
C TYR A 133 -2.44 6.99 12.16
N LEU A 134 -1.93 6.01 11.41
CA LEU A 134 -1.25 6.24 10.13
C LEU A 134 -2.21 6.53 8.96
N GLN A 135 -3.53 6.41 9.14
CA GLN A 135 -4.50 6.66 8.08
C GLN A 135 -4.33 8.06 7.47
N LYS A 136 -3.99 9.05 8.30
CA LYS A 136 -3.77 10.45 7.88
C LYS A 136 -2.56 10.60 6.95
N ALA A 137 -1.57 9.72 7.07
CA ALA A 137 -0.35 9.76 6.29
C ALA A 137 -0.46 9.09 4.91
N ILE A 138 -1.50 8.26 4.68
CA ILE A 138 -1.64 7.50 3.43
C ILE A 138 -1.68 8.42 2.21
N LYS A 139 -2.52 9.46 2.25
CA LYS A 139 -2.65 10.42 1.15
C LYS A 139 -1.34 11.17 0.86
N PRO A 140 -0.71 11.86 1.83
CA PRO A 140 0.53 12.60 1.56
C PRO A 140 1.69 11.69 1.16
N VAL A 141 1.83 10.49 1.73
CA VAL A 141 2.90 9.54 1.35
C VAL A 141 2.73 9.09 -0.10
N ASN A 142 1.50 8.77 -0.53
CA ASN A 142 1.25 8.39 -1.92
C ASN A 142 1.53 9.56 -2.87
N GLN A 143 1.15 10.78 -2.50
CA GLN A 143 1.46 11.98 -3.29
C GLN A 143 2.97 12.24 -3.37
N LEU A 144 3.70 12.08 -2.27
CA LEU A 144 5.15 12.23 -2.25
C LEU A 144 5.82 11.21 -3.17
N ARG A 145 5.45 9.93 -3.07
CA ARG A 145 5.96 8.88 -3.97
C ARG A 145 5.67 9.19 -5.43
N MET A 146 4.46 9.64 -5.75
CA MET A 146 4.11 10.06 -7.12
C MET A 146 4.98 11.23 -7.60
N MET A 147 5.30 12.19 -6.73
CA MET A 147 6.17 13.33 -7.07
C MET A 147 7.63 12.90 -7.25
N GLU A 148 8.13 12.01 -6.39
CA GLU A 148 9.47 11.42 -6.50
C GLU A 148 9.62 10.66 -7.82
N ASP A 149 8.66 9.78 -8.15
CA ASP A 149 8.62 9.05 -9.41
C ASP A 149 8.53 10.00 -10.60
N SER A 150 7.68 11.04 -10.51
CA SER A 150 7.53 12.04 -11.57
C SER A 150 8.83 12.83 -11.80
N LEU A 151 9.55 13.17 -10.74
CA LEU A 151 10.84 13.87 -10.84
C LEU A 151 11.89 13.00 -11.51
N VAL A 152 11.95 11.72 -11.14
CA VAL A 152 12.86 10.75 -11.76
C VAL A 152 12.53 10.59 -13.25
N ILE A 153 11.26 10.43 -13.60
CA ILE A 153 10.82 10.35 -15.01
C ILE A 153 11.13 11.64 -15.75
N TYR A 154 10.88 12.81 -15.16
CA TYR A 154 11.20 14.11 -15.76
C TYR A 154 12.70 14.21 -16.07
N ARG A 155 13.55 13.88 -15.10
CA ARG A 155 15.00 13.89 -15.27
C ARG A 155 15.47 12.89 -16.31
N ILE A 156 14.98 11.66 -16.31
CA ILE A 156 15.39 10.64 -17.30
C ILE A 156 14.91 11.01 -18.71
N SER A 157 13.63 11.41 -18.84
CA SER A 157 13.03 11.68 -20.15
C SER A 157 13.58 12.93 -20.83
N ARG A 158 14.05 13.91 -20.05
CA ARG A 158 14.60 15.16 -20.55
C ARG A 158 16.10 15.36 -20.33
N ALA A 159 16.79 14.44 -19.67
CA ALA A 159 18.25 14.39 -19.60
C ALA A 159 18.90 14.34 -21.00
N PRO A 160 18.37 13.58 -21.98
CA PRO A 160 18.89 13.65 -23.33
C PRO A 160 18.30 14.85 -24.08
N GLU A 161 19.17 15.62 -24.72
CA GLU A 161 18.74 16.56 -25.76
C GLU A 161 18.11 15.77 -26.91
N ARG A 162 16.93 16.18 -27.35
CA ARG A 162 16.26 15.58 -28.50
C ARG A 162 16.48 16.46 -29.71
N ARG A 163 16.86 15.85 -30.83
CA ARG A 163 17.15 16.60 -32.07
C ARG A 163 16.20 16.17 -33.16
N ILE A 164 15.67 17.14 -33.88
CA ILE A 164 14.85 16.92 -35.06
C ILE A 164 15.68 17.32 -36.28
N PHE A 165 16.01 16.34 -37.11
CA PHE A 165 16.67 16.50 -38.39
C PHE A 165 15.62 16.66 -39.47
N TYR A 166 15.50 17.86 -40.01
CA TYR A 166 14.71 18.08 -41.21
C TYR A 166 15.61 17.85 -42.42
N ILE A 167 15.31 16.84 -43.22
CA ILE A 167 16.12 16.47 -44.38
C ILE A 167 15.34 16.83 -45.63
N ASP A 168 15.96 17.64 -46.49
CA ASP A 168 15.42 17.90 -47.82
C ASP A 168 15.59 16.66 -48.70
N VAL A 169 14.46 16.14 -49.20
CA VAL A 169 14.43 14.99 -50.13
C VAL A 169 14.26 15.44 -51.59
N GLY A 170 14.22 16.75 -51.86
CA GLY A 170 14.01 17.33 -53.18
C GLY A 170 12.76 16.79 -53.87
N ASN A 171 12.83 16.64 -55.19
CA ASN A 171 11.73 16.09 -56.00
C ASN A 171 11.76 14.55 -56.13
N LEU A 172 12.34 13.85 -55.15
CA LEU A 172 12.40 12.38 -55.18
C LEU A 172 10.98 11.77 -55.06
N PRO A 173 10.68 10.71 -55.84
CA PRO A 173 9.50 9.88 -55.61
C PRO A 173 9.47 9.33 -54.18
N LYS A 174 8.28 9.16 -53.59
CA LYS A 174 8.11 8.79 -52.17
C LYS A 174 9.00 7.61 -51.73
N GLY A 175 9.06 6.54 -52.53
CA GLY A 175 9.90 5.37 -52.22
C GLY A 175 11.39 5.68 -52.14
N LYS A 176 11.92 6.48 -53.09
CA LYS A 176 13.33 6.88 -53.09
C LYS A 176 13.65 7.90 -51.99
N ALA A 177 12.69 8.75 -51.64
CA ALA A 177 12.83 9.70 -50.53
C ALA A 177 12.93 8.98 -49.17
N GLU A 178 12.13 7.94 -48.95
CA GLU A 178 12.21 7.11 -47.74
C GLU A 178 13.52 6.32 -47.66
N GLU A 179 14.01 5.81 -48.79
CA GLU A 179 15.30 5.12 -48.88
C GLU A 179 16.47 6.07 -48.59
N TYR A 180 16.46 7.27 -49.18
CA TYR A 180 17.45 8.32 -48.90
C TYR A 180 17.44 8.71 -47.41
N LEU A 181 16.26 8.88 -46.81
CA LEU A 181 16.12 9.17 -45.39
C LEU A 181 16.69 8.05 -44.51
N LYS A 182 16.39 6.78 -44.83
CA LYS A 182 16.93 5.61 -44.12
C LYS A 182 18.44 5.53 -44.22
N ASN A 183 19.02 5.87 -45.36
CA ASN A 183 20.47 5.90 -45.56
C ASN A 183 21.13 6.97 -44.69
N ILE A 184 20.56 8.18 -44.62
CA ILE A 184 21.05 9.24 -43.73
C ILE A 184 20.86 8.86 -42.25
N MET A 185 19.70 8.31 -41.88
CA MET A 185 19.46 7.79 -40.54
C MET A 185 20.50 6.74 -40.14
N ALA A 186 20.94 5.87 -41.06
CA ALA A 186 21.94 4.86 -40.78
C ALA A 186 23.36 5.45 -40.62
N GLN A 187 23.70 6.49 -41.40
CA GLN A 187 24.99 7.16 -41.35
C GLN A 187 25.19 8.02 -40.09
N TYR A 188 24.14 8.74 -39.66
CA TYR A 188 24.23 9.70 -38.54
C TYR A 188 23.68 9.16 -37.21
N ARG A 189 23.35 7.87 -37.12
CA ARG A 189 22.96 7.23 -35.86
C ARG A 189 24.17 7.13 -34.94
N ASN A 190 24.40 8.18 -34.15
CA ASN A 190 25.38 8.13 -33.06
C ASN A 190 24.81 7.23 -31.95
N LYS A 191 25.33 6.01 -31.85
CA LYS A 191 24.94 5.06 -30.80
C LYS A 191 25.88 5.18 -29.60
N LEU A 192 25.88 6.34 -28.94
CA LEU A 192 26.55 6.47 -27.64
C LEU A 192 25.67 5.80 -26.59
N VAL A 193 26.08 4.61 -26.16
CA VAL A 193 25.40 3.86 -25.10
C VAL A 193 26.21 3.97 -23.82
N TYR A 194 25.54 4.39 -22.76
CA TYR A 194 26.05 4.26 -21.40
C TYR A 194 25.63 2.91 -20.82
N ASP A 195 26.60 2.10 -20.40
CA ASP A 195 26.32 0.88 -19.65
C ASP A 195 26.13 1.22 -18.17
N ALA A 196 24.88 1.18 -17.70
CA ALA A 196 24.53 1.48 -16.32
C ALA A 196 25.14 0.53 -15.28
N SER A 197 25.62 -0.66 -15.70
CA SER A 197 26.23 -1.65 -14.81
C SER A 197 27.74 -1.47 -14.63
N THR A 198 28.45 -0.98 -15.65
CA THR A 198 29.92 -0.82 -15.63
C THR A 198 30.38 0.63 -15.61
N GLY A 199 29.51 1.59 -15.94
CA GLY A 199 29.86 3.01 -16.04
C GLY A 199 30.71 3.36 -17.27
N GLU A 200 30.97 2.40 -18.16
CA GLU A 200 31.75 2.60 -19.38
C GLU A 200 30.83 3.04 -20.54
N ILE A 201 31.35 3.94 -21.38
CA ILE A 201 30.73 4.28 -22.66
C ILE A 201 31.18 3.22 -23.66
N LYS A 202 30.26 2.32 -24.06
CA LYS A 202 30.54 1.25 -25.02
C LYS A 202 29.74 1.45 -26.30
N ASP A 203 30.40 1.25 -27.43
CA ASP A 203 29.79 1.24 -28.76
C ASP A 203 29.16 -0.13 -29.05
N ASP A 204 28.19 -0.53 -28.22
CA ASP A 204 27.62 -1.88 -28.29
C ASP A 204 26.22 -1.92 -28.91
N LYS A 205 26.02 -2.86 -29.83
CA LYS A 205 24.89 -2.87 -30.78
C LYS A 205 23.51 -3.12 -30.13
N LYS A 206 23.40 -3.40 -28.83
CA LYS A 206 22.19 -3.98 -28.23
C LYS A 206 21.64 -3.33 -26.96
N HIS A 207 21.85 -2.02 -26.78
CA HIS A 207 21.29 -1.29 -25.64
C HIS A 207 20.51 -0.05 -26.07
N MET A 208 19.60 0.40 -25.18
CA MET A 208 18.68 1.52 -25.41
C MET A 208 19.48 2.81 -25.66
N SER A 209 19.23 3.48 -26.78
CA SER A 209 19.85 4.77 -27.08
C SER A 209 19.25 5.83 -26.16
N MET A 210 20.09 6.56 -25.42
CA MET A 210 19.61 7.68 -24.60
C MET A 210 19.20 8.88 -25.47
N LEU A 211 19.77 9.07 -26.65
CA LEU A 211 19.37 10.12 -27.58
C LEU A 211 18.32 9.58 -28.57
N GLU A 212 17.13 10.16 -28.55
CA GLU A 212 16.10 9.94 -29.56
C GLU A 212 16.19 11.05 -30.62
N ASP A 213 16.90 10.75 -31.71
CA ASP A 213 16.98 11.63 -32.89
C ASP A 213 15.78 11.35 -33.81
N PHE A 214 14.98 12.39 -34.11
CA PHE A 214 13.86 12.31 -35.03
C PHE A 214 14.27 12.81 -36.41
N PHE A 215 13.88 12.11 -37.47
CA PHE A 215 14.19 12.48 -38.85
C PHE A 215 12.90 12.67 -39.63
N LEU A 216 12.70 13.86 -40.18
CA LEU A 216 11.49 14.24 -40.91
C LEU A 216 11.85 14.66 -42.35
N PRO A 217 11.30 14.01 -43.38
CA PRO A 217 11.53 14.42 -44.76
C PRO A 217 10.73 15.69 -45.06
N ARG A 218 11.34 16.66 -45.73
CA ARG A 218 10.67 17.86 -46.27
C ARG A 218 10.80 17.87 -47.79
N ARG A 219 9.72 18.25 -48.49
CA ARG A 219 9.69 18.51 -49.93
C ARG A 219 9.58 20.02 -50.12
N GLU A 220 10.42 20.57 -51.00
CA GLU A 220 10.48 21.95 -51.50
C GLU A 220 9.61 23.03 -50.80
N GLY A 221 10.29 24.06 -50.29
CA GLY A 221 9.69 25.27 -49.73
C GLY A 221 10.72 26.30 -49.24
N GLY A 222 11.92 26.32 -49.84
CA GLY A 222 12.99 27.29 -49.54
C GLY A 222 13.71 27.10 -48.20
N ARG A 223 13.43 26.04 -47.43
CA ARG A 223 14.13 25.74 -46.18
C ARG A 223 15.11 24.58 -46.38
N VAL A 224 16.40 24.87 -46.19
CA VAL A 224 17.51 23.92 -46.25
C VAL A 224 17.40 22.89 -45.12
N THR A 225 18.08 21.76 -45.25
CA THR A 225 18.28 20.80 -44.15
C THR A 225 18.70 21.53 -42.88
N GLU A 226 17.92 21.37 -41.80
CA GLU A 226 18.14 22.06 -40.55
C GLU A 226 18.04 21.08 -39.38
N ILE A 227 18.80 21.33 -38.33
CA ILE A 227 18.75 20.59 -37.07
C ILE A 227 18.10 21.50 -36.04
N SER A 228 16.96 21.09 -35.52
CA SER A 228 16.30 21.76 -34.41
C SER A 228 16.52 20.96 -33.14
N THR A 229 17.14 21.57 -32.13
CA THR A 229 17.30 20.99 -30.80
C THR A 229 16.06 21.34 -29.98
N LEU A 230 15.37 20.31 -29.47
CA LEU A 230 14.37 20.52 -28.43
C LEU A 230 15.12 20.71 -27.11
N PRO A 231 14.77 21.74 -26.33
CA PRO A 231 15.42 21.95 -25.04
C PRO A 231 15.24 20.72 -24.16
N GLY A 232 16.33 20.33 -23.49
CA GLY A 232 16.30 19.39 -22.40
C GLY A 232 15.50 19.95 -21.22
N GLY A 233 15.38 19.15 -20.16
CA GLY A 233 14.71 19.57 -18.94
C GLY A 233 15.71 20.26 -18.05
N ASP A 234 15.57 21.58 -17.89
CA ASP A 234 16.10 22.29 -16.72
C ASP A 234 15.40 21.78 -15.44
#